data_AF-A0A2R6JWN8-F1
#
_entry.id   AF-A0A2R6JWN8-F1
#
_cell.length_a   1.000
_cell.length_b   1.000
_cell.length_c   1.000
_cell.angle_alpha   90.00
_cell.angle_beta   90.00
_cell.angle_gamma   90.00
#
_symmetry.space_group_name_H-M   'P 1'
#
loop_
_entity.id
_entity.type
_entity.pdbx_description
1 polymer ?
#
loop_
_entity_poly.entity_id
_entity_poly.type
_entity_poly.pdbx_seq_one_letter_code
_entity_poly.pdbx_strand_id
1 'polypeptide(L)'
;MTNERETDPDDERFDEEEYPATLRIVVRPDDRALDGMRERADRWIDGEAVAHIVSFGETSALRQLLTDRRVELLRSVMADRPASISALSDRLERDYRDVYDDLDLLADYDIVRFRTDGRAKQSYVSYEEIEFSGTITADRPAA
;
A
#
# COMPACT_ATOMS: atom_id res chain seq x y z
N MET A 1 40.26 4.65 -21.95
CA MET A 1 39.76 3.26 -22.03
C MET A 1 39.90 2.69 -20.63
N THR A 2 38.90 2.31 -19.87
CA THR A 2 37.43 2.48 -19.87
C THR A 2 37.12 2.33 -18.39
N ASN A 3 36.48 3.32 -17.78
CA ASN A 3 36.16 3.25 -16.35
C ASN A 3 35.11 2.15 -16.19
N GLU A 4 35.51 1.05 -15.56
CA GLU A 4 34.64 -0.01 -15.10
C GLU A 4 33.70 0.62 -14.06
N ARG A 5 32.47 0.90 -14.47
CA ARG A 5 31.40 1.19 -13.53
C ARG A 5 31.12 -0.11 -12.80
N GLU A 6 31.63 -0.19 -11.58
CA GLU A 6 31.19 -1.12 -10.56
C GLU A 6 29.67 -0.92 -10.42
N THR A 7 28.90 -1.83 -11.02
CA THR A 7 27.46 -1.90 -10.84
C THR A 7 27.25 -2.39 -9.42
N ASP A 8 26.65 -1.53 -8.59
CA ASP A 8 26.29 -1.84 -7.21
C ASP A 8 25.41 -3.11 -7.18
N PRO A 9 25.77 -4.17 -6.44
CA PRO A 9 25.03 -5.42 -6.39
C PRO A 9 23.65 -5.31 -5.71
N ASP A 10 23.32 -4.16 -5.11
CA ASP A 10 21.97 -3.84 -4.62
C ASP A 10 21.02 -3.31 -5.72
N ASP A 11 21.44 -3.34 -7.00
CA ASP A 11 20.53 -3.33 -8.16
C ASP A 11 19.94 -4.75 -8.33
N GLU A 12 19.42 -5.31 -7.22
CA GLU A 12 18.39 -6.33 -7.29
C GLU A 12 17.27 -5.66 -8.08
N ARG A 13 17.21 -6.01 -9.36
CA ARG A 13 16.01 -5.86 -10.16
C ARG A 13 14.96 -6.67 -9.44
N PHE A 14 14.32 -6.04 -8.46
CA PHE A 14 13.12 -6.53 -7.84
C PHE A 14 12.23 -6.82 -9.02
N ASP A 15 12.09 -8.11 -9.30
CA ASP A 15 11.17 -8.58 -10.28
C ASP A 15 9.88 -7.82 -9.97
N GLU A 16 9.29 -7.25 -11.01
CA GLU A 16 7.91 -6.80 -10.99
C GLU A 16 7.08 -8.10 -10.84
N GLU A 17 7.31 -8.85 -9.76
CA GLU A 17 6.78 -10.16 -9.42
C GLU A 17 5.29 -9.96 -9.46
N GLU A 18 4.66 -10.47 -10.53
CA GLU A 18 3.28 -10.26 -10.93
C GLU A 18 2.37 -9.97 -9.74
N TYR A 19 2.34 -8.70 -9.32
CA TYR A 19 1.44 -8.28 -8.28
C TYR A 19 0.08 -8.27 -8.97
N PRO A 20 -0.94 -8.83 -8.32
CA PRO A 20 -2.27 -8.76 -8.89
C PRO A 20 -2.66 -7.31 -9.13
N ALA A 21 -3.39 -7.07 -10.22
CA ALA A 21 -3.86 -5.74 -10.56
C ALA A 21 -4.69 -5.11 -9.42
N THR A 22 -5.36 -5.93 -8.59
CA THR A 22 -6.24 -5.44 -7.52
C THR A 22 -5.69 -5.76 -6.12
N LEU A 23 -5.62 -4.74 -5.29
CA LEU A 23 -5.47 -4.82 -3.84
C LEU A 23 -6.85 -4.78 -3.18
N ARG A 24 -7.18 -5.75 -2.33
CA ARG A 24 -8.43 -5.77 -1.56
C ARG A 24 -8.16 -5.60 -0.07
N ILE A 25 -8.70 -4.54 0.50
CA ILE A 25 -8.63 -4.25 1.93
C ILE A 25 -9.93 -4.71 2.60
N VAL A 26 -9.81 -5.57 3.61
CA VAL A 26 -10.94 -6.21 4.30
C VAL A 26 -10.91 -5.91 5.80
N VAL A 27 -12.03 -5.44 6.35
CA VAL A 27 -12.20 -5.33 7.82
C VAL A 27 -12.93 -6.56 8.34
N ARG A 28 -12.29 -7.30 9.25
CA ARG A 28 -12.89 -8.47 9.92
C ARG A 28 -12.95 -8.23 11.43
N PRO A 29 -14.14 -8.07 12.02
CA PRO A 29 -14.29 -7.68 13.43
C PRO A 29 -13.94 -8.76 14.48
N ASP A 30 -13.35 -9.90 14.10
CA ASP A 30 -13.19 -11.06 15.00
C ASP A 30 -11.83 -11.78 14.95
N ASP A 31 -10.76 -11.15 14.44
CA ASP A 31 -9.40 -11.71 14.59
C ASP A 31 -8.83 -11.31 15.96
N ARG A 32 -9.22 -12.06 16.99
CA ARG A 32 -8.64 -11.95 18.33
C ARG A 32 -7.14 -12.30 18.25
N ALA A 33 -6.32 -11.26 18.27
CA ALA A 33 -4.86 -11.20 18.15
C ALA A 33 -4.39 -10.88 16.72
N LEU A 34 -4.22 -9.59 16.41
CA LEU A 34 -3.37 -9.16 15.29
C LEU A 34 -2.12 -8.47 15.85
N ASP A 35 -1.18 -9.29 16.29
CA ASP A 35 0.22 -9.05 15.96
C ASP A 35 0.39 -9.47 14.50
N GLY A 36 0.61 -8.51 13.60
CA GLY A 36 1.36 -8.72 12.35
C GLY A 36 0.90 -9.76 11.32
N MET A 37 -0.38 -10.12 11.24
CA MET A 37 -0.81 -11.17 10.29
C MET A 37 -1.10 -10.60 8.89
N ARG A 38 -0.02 -10.22 8.18
CA ARG A 38 -0.02 -10.01 6.72
C ARG A 38 -0.16 -11.38 6.03
N GLU A 39 -1.36 -11.95 6.04
CA GLU A 39 -1.63 -13.13 5.23
C GLU A 39 -1.71 -12.73 3.76
N ARG A 40 -0.64 -13.04 3.00
CA ARG A 40 -0.74 -13.18 1.53
C ARG A 40 -1.70 -14.32 1.23
N ALA A 41 -2.99 -14.00 1.19
CA ALA A 41 -4.01 -14.92 0.74
C ALA A 41 -3.97 -14.95 -0.79
N ASP A 42 -3.03 -15.71 -1.35
CA ASP A 42 -2.99 -16.03 -2.78
C ASP A 42 -4.14 -17.01 -3.12
N ARG A 43 -5.40 -16.59 -2.93
CA ARG A 43 -6.56 -17.43 -3.24
C ARG A 43 -7.74 -16.65 -3.79
N TRP A 44 -7.99 -16.94 -5.06
CA TRP A 44 -9.24 -16.89 -5.83
C TRP A 44 -10.49 -16.53 -5.03
N ILE A 45 -11.00 -15.33 -5.30
CA ILE A 45 -12.38 -14.94 -5.06
C ILE A 45 -12.97 -14.65 -6.45
N ASP A 46 -13.88 -15.50 -6.91
CA ASP A 46 -14.75 -15.29 -8.09
C ASP A 46 -14.09 -15.04 -9.47
N GLY A 47 -13.01 -15.75 -9.81
CA GLY A 47 -12.61 -15.90 -11.22
C GLY A 47 -11.82 -14.75 -11.85
N GLU A 48 -11.60 -13.67 -11.12
CA GLU A 48 -10.64 -12.61 -11.46
C GLU A 48 -9.32 -12.82 -10.70
N ALA A 49 -8.24 -12.18 -11.21
CA ALA A 49 -6.85 -12.31 -10.74
C ALA A 49 -6.70 -12.28 -9.20
N VAL A 50 -5.71 -13.03 -8.70
CA VAL A 50 -5.46 -13.31 -7.28
C VAL A 50 -5.27 -12.03 -6.45
N ALA A 51 -6.31 -11.41 -5.91
CA ALA A 51 -6.18 -10.12 -5.21
C ALA A 51 -5.25 -10.21 -3.98
N HIS A 52 -4.42 -9.18 -3.76
CA HIS A 52 -3.67 -9.05 -2.50
C HIS A 52 -4.63 -8.65 -1.39
N ILE A 53 -4.67 -9.38 -0.26
CA ILE A 53 -5.61 -9.11 0.82
C ILE A 53 -4.88 -8.55 2.05
N VAL A 54 -5.31 -7.38 2.52
CA VAL A 54 -4.88 -6.81 3.81
C VAL A 54 -6.07 -6.79 4.76
N SER A 55 -5.92 -7.44 5.92
CA SER A 55 -6.98 -7.49 6.94
C SER A 55 -6.71 -6.54 8.12
N PHE A 56 -7.78 -5.89 8.58
CA PHE A 56 -7.77 -5.03 9.75
C PHE A 56 -8.65 -5.64 10.84
N GLY A 57 -8.11 -5.76 12.05
CA GLY A 57 -8.85 -6.28 13.21
C GLY A 57 -9.85 -5.29 13.80
N GLU A 58 -9.72 -3.99 13.48
CA GLU A 58 -10.63 -2.95 13.95
C GLU A 58 -10.99 -1.94 12.87
N THR A 59 -12.25 -1.51 12.86
CA THR A 59 -12.74 -0.43 11.98
C THR A 59 -12.03 0.91 12.21
N SER A 60 -11.47 1.12 13.40
CA SER A 60 -10.64 2.30 13.76
C SER A 60 -9.38 2.37 12.88
N ALA A 61 -8.73 1.24 12.62
CA ALA A 61 -7.55 1.17 11.77
C ALA A 61 -7.89 1.50 10.30
N LEU A 62 -9.03 1.01 9.80
CA LEU A 62 -9.52 1.39 8.47
C LEU A 62 -9.75 2.91 8.35
N ARG A 63 -10.42 3.52 9.34
CA ARG A 63 -10.68 4.99 9.32
C ARG A 63 -9.40 5.80 9.37
N GLN A 64 -8.39 5.31 10.09
CA GLN A 64 -7.08 5.96 10.10
C GLN A 64 -6.44 5.82 8.72
N LEU A 65 -6.49 4.67 8.08
CA LEU A 65 -5.87 4.47 6.77
C LEU A 65 -6.54 5.29 5.65
N LEU A 66 -7.87 5.41 5.69
CA LEU A 66 -8.69 5.96 4.60
C LEU A 66 -9.23 7.35 4.90
N THR A 67 -8.37 8.23 5.42
CA THR A 67 -8.71 9.65 5.44
C THR A 67 -8.76 10.19 4.01
N ASP A 68 -9.55 11.25 3.79
CA ASP A 68 -9.65 11.90 2.48
C ASP A 68 -8.27 12.28 1.93
N ARG A 69 -7.39 12.75 2.82
CA ARG A 69 -6.01 13.12 2.48
C ARG A 69 -5.19 11.94 1.97
N ARG A 70 -5.31 10.77 2.58
CA ARG A 70 -4.58 9.55 2.19
C ARG A 70 -5.12 8.94 0.92
N VAL A 71 -6.44 8.98 0.72
CA VAL A 71 -7.06 8.55 -0.53
C VAL A 71 -6.61 9.44 -1.70
N GLU A 72 -6.54 10.75 -1.50
CA GLU A 72 -5.99 11.68 -2.51
C GLU A 72 -4.52 11.37 -2.82
N LEU A 73 -3.71 11.12 -1.78
CA LEU A 73 -2.30 10.75 -1.94
C LEU A 73 -2.16 9.45 -2.75
N LEU A 74 -2.94 8.42 -2.43
CA LEU A 74 -2.93 7.14 -3.15
C LEU A 74 -3.29 7.34 -4.62
N ARG A 75 -4.39 8.04 -4.91
CA ARG A 75 -4.80 8.35 -6.28
C ARG A 75 -3.70 9.10 -7.04
N SER A 76 -3.03 10.04 -6.39
CA SER A 76 -1.93 10.79 -6.98
C SER A 76 -0.76 9.87 -7.36
N VAL A 77 -0.33 8.99 -6.45
CA VAL A 77 0.76 8.03 -6.70
C VAL A 77 0.40 6.99 -7.77
N MET A 78 -0.86 6.51 -7.77
CA MET A 78 -1.36 5.55 -8.77
C MET A 78 -1.48 6.18 -10.17
N ALA A 79 -1.89 7.45 -10.25
CA ALA A 79 -2.04 8.14 -11.53
C ALA A 79 -0.69 8.47 -12.18
N ASP A 80 0.30 8.86 -11.37
CA ASP A 80 1.64 9.19 -11.84
C ASP A 80 2.67 8.97 -10.72
N ARG A 81 3.65 8.10 -10.99
CA ARG A 81 4.68 7.72 -10.02
C ARG A 81 5.57 8.93 -9.72
N PRO A 82 5.62 9.41 -8.46
CA PRO A 82 6.44 10.57 -8.12
C PRO A 82 7.93 10.24 -8.19
N ALA A 83 8.72 11.18 -8.72
CA ALA A 83 10.18 11.07 -8.79
C ALA A 83 10.87 11.09 -7.40
N SER A 84 10.18 11.62 -6.38
CA SER A 84 10.60 11.63 -4.97
C SER A 84 9.42 11.99 -4.06
N ILE A 85 9.58 11.80 -2.75
CA ILE A 85 8.60 12.28 -1.75
C ILE A 85 8.42 13.81 -1.83
N SER A 86 9.49 14.57 -2.07
CA SER A 86 9.39 16.03 -2.21
C SER A 86 8.56 16.43 -3.44
N ALA A 87 8.76 15.75 -4.57
CA ALA A 87 7.97 16.00 -5.78
C ALA A 87 6.47 15.70 -5.57
N LEU A 88 6.15 14.66 -4.79
CA LEU A 88 4.77 14.37 -4.40
C LEU A 88 4.20 15.46 -3.47
N SER A 89 5.01 15.94 -2.53
CA SER A 89 4.68 17.04 -1.62
C SER A 89 4.31 18.31 -2.39
N ASP A 90 5.15 18.70 -3.35
CA ASP A 90 4.93 19.86 -4.21
C ASP A 90 3.66 19.68 -5.05
N ARG A 91 3.45 18.48 -5.61
CA ARG A 91 2.26 18.17 -6.43
C ARG A 91 0.95 18.22 -5.64
N LEU A 92 0.97 17.84 -4.38
CA LEU A 92 -0.20 17.85 -3.50
C LEU A 92 -0.37 19.16 -2.72
N GLU A 93 0.56 20.11 -2.86
CA GLU A 93 0.61 21.35 -2.08
C GLU A 93 0.57 21.08 -0.56
N ARG A 94 1.32 20.07 -0.10
CA ARG A 94 1.37 19.63 1.31
C ARG A 94 2.77 19.74 1.89
N ASP A 95 2.85 19.69 3.23
CA ASP A 95 4.13 19.61 3.93
C ASP A 95 4.79 18.24 3.71
N TYR A 96 6.12 18.24 3.56
CA TYR A 96 6.91 17.04 3.32
C TYR A 96 6.71 15.99 4.42
N ARG A 97 6.64 16.41 5.69
CA ARG A 97 6.51 15.49 6.82
C ARG A 97 5.14 14.82 6.81
N ASP A 98 4.08 15.57 6.58
CA ASP A 98 2.72 14.99 6.47
C ASP A 98 2.65 13.94 5.35
N VAL A 99 3.27 14.22 4.20
CA VAL A 99 3.33 13.27 3.08
C VAL A 99 4.19 12.06 3.41
N TYR A 100 5.33 12.27 4.07
CA TYR A 100 6.19 11.17 4.51
C TYR A 100 5.44 10.26 5.47
N ASP A 101 4.83 10.82 6.52
CA ASP A 101 4.13 10.07 7.57
C ASP A 101 2.94 9.29 6.98
N ASP A 102 2.23 9.88 6.01
CA ASP A 102 1.16 9.20 5.28
C ASP A 102 1.70 8.03 4.42
N LEU A 103 2.81 8.23 3.71
CA LEU A 103 3.44 7.17 2.90
C LEU A 103 4.01 6.04 3.76
N ASP A 104 4.61 6.38 4.90
CA ASP A 104 5.21 5.42 5.84
C ASP A 104 4.11 4.53 6.43
N LEU A 105 3.00 5.12 6.88
CA LEU A 105 1.83 4.37 7.33
C LEU A 105 1.29 3.44 6.24
N LEU A 106 1.17 3.91 4.99
CA LEU A 106 0.67 3.08 3.90
C LEU A 106 1.65 1.93 3.55
N ALA A 107 2.95 2.13 3.75
CA ALA A 107 3.96 1.09 3.58
C ALA A 107 3.91 0.03 4.69
N ASP A 108 3.52 0.39 5.91
CA ASP A 108 3.26 -0.56 7.00
C ASP A 108 2.12 -1.54 6.70
N TYR A 109 1.28 -1.25 5.70
CA TYR A 109 0.22 -2.13 5.21
C TYR A 109 0.50 -2.72 3.82
N ASP A 110 1.72 -2.60 3.29
CA ASP A 110 2.12 -3.05 1.95
C ASP A 110 1.25 -2.45 0.80
N ILE A 111 0.61 -1.30 1.04
CA ILE A 111 -0.20 -0.57 0.07
C ILE A 111 0.70 0.27 -0.84
N VAL A 112 1.65 0.96 -0.22
CA VAL A 112 2.70 1.74 -0.89
C VAL A 112 4.03 1.04 -0.69
N ARG A 113 4.85 1.01 -1.73
CA ARG A 113 6.23 0.56 -1.64
C ARG A 113 7.18 1.68 -2.00
N PHE A 114 8.42 1.51 -1.57
CA PHE A 114 9.49 2.43 -1.90
C PHE A 114 10.54 1.73 -2.74
N ARG A 115 10.99 2.43 -3.78
CA ARG A 115 12.18 2.05 -4.54
C ARG A 115 13.22 3.15 -4.40
N THR A 116 14.47 2.76 -4.33
CA THR A 116 15.58 3.70 -4.44
C THR A 116 15.99 3.79 -5.90
N ASP A 117 15.91 4.98 -6.50
CA ASP A 117 16.50 5.27 -7.80
C ASP A 117 17.63 6.28 -7.60
N GLY A 118 18.86 5.78 -7.53
CA GLY A 118 20.04 6.55 -7.13
C GLY A 118 19.95 7.05 -5.69
N ARG A 119 19.72 8.36 -5.49
CA ARG A 119 19.63 9.00 -4.16
C ARG A 119 18.21 9.33 -3.72
N ALA A 120 17.22 9.13 -4.59
CA ALA A 120 15.84 9.51 -4.32
C ALA A 120 15.01 8.28 -3.93
N LYS A 121 14.27 8.39 -2.81
CA LYS A 121 13.25 7.41 -2.41
C LYS A 121 11.96 7.73 -3.17
N GLN A 122 11.61 6.86 -4.12
CA GLN A 122 10.40 6.93 -4.93
C GLN A 122 9.32 6.07 -4.31
N SER A 123 8.13 6.64 -4.08
CA SER A 123 6.96 5.87 -3.69
C SER A 123 6.21 5.37 -4.93
N TYR A 124 5.72 4.14 -4.87
CA TYR A 124 4.88 3.56 -5.91
C TYR A 124 3.85 2.61 -5.33
N VAL A 125 2.72 2.49 -6.02
CA VAL A 125 1.69 1.49 -5.75
C VAL A 125 1.82 0.43 -6.84
N SER A 126 1.76 -0.85 -6.45
CA SER A 126 1.98 -1.98 -7.38
C SER A 126 0.69 -2.60 -7.89
N TYR A 127 -0.42 -1.94 -7.57
CA TYR A 127 -1.78 -2.33 -7.87
C TYR A 127 -2.39 -1.25 -8.76
N GLU A 128 -3.18 -1.67 -9.75
CA GLU A 128 -3.95 -0.80 -10.63
C GLU A 128 -5.27 -0.37 -9.96
N GLU A 129 -5.82 -1.22 -9.09
CA GLU A 129 -7.07 -0.98 -8.37
C GLU A 129 -6.91 -1.28 -6.88
N ILE A 130 -7.59 -0.49 -6.04
CA ILE A 130 -7.70 -0.74 -4.60
C ILE A 130 -9.19 -0.81 -4.22
N GLU A 131 -9.65 -1.99 -3.82
CA GLU A 131 -11.01 -2.24 -3.35
C GLU A 131 -11.07 -2.25 -1.81
N PHE A 132 -12.10 -1.63 -1.25
CA PHE A 132 -12.38 -1.66 0.17
C PHE A 132 -13.67 -2.42 0.42
N SER A 133 -13.61 -3.46 1.25
CA SER A 133 -14.79 -4.23 1.63
C SER A 133 -14.86 -4.45 3.13
N GLY A 134 -16.06 -4.31 3.69
CA GLY A 134 -16.30 -4.53 5.12
C GLY A 134 -17.75 -4.93 5.34
N THR A 135 -17.98 -5.76 6.35
CA THR A 135 -19.33 -6.19 6.74
C THR A 135 -19.59 -5.77 8.17
N ILE A 136 -20.69 -5.05 8.40
CA ILE A 136 -21.17 -4.70 9.74
C ILE A 136 -22.33 -5.63 10.04
N THR A 137 -22.17 -6.48 11.06
CA THR A 137 -23.20 -7.38 11.54
C THR A 137 -23.77 -6.82 12.84
N ALA A 138 -25.10 -6.84 13.00
CA ALA A 138 -25.73 -6.45 14.26
C ALA A 138 -25.38 -7.47 15.36
N ASP A 139 -24.93 -6.98 16.52
CA ASP A 139 -24.80 -7.81 17.72
C ASP A 139 -26.21 -8.18 18.20
N ARG A 140 -26.65 -9.39 17.86
CA ARG A 140 -27.93 -9.91 18.32
C ARG A 140 -27.64 -10.75 19.56
N PRO A 141 -28.18 -10.40 20.74
CA PRO A 141 -27.98 -11.21 21.93
C PRO A 141 -28.48 -12.63 21.67
N ALA A 142 -27.71 -13.63 22.11
CA ALA A 142 -28.14 -15.02 22.07
C ALA A 142 -29.47 -15.14 22.84
N ALA A 143 -30.46 -15.77 22.19
CA ALA A 143 -31.81 -15.95 22.72
C ALA A 143 -31.85 -16.83 23.97
#